data_AF-A0A817M3Q8-F1
#
_entry.id   AF-A0A817M3Q8-F1
#
_cell.length_a   1.000
_cell.length_b   1.000
_cell.length_c   1.000
_cell.angle_alpha   90.00
_cell.angle_beta   90.00
_cell.angle_gamma   90.00
#
_symmetry.space_group_name_H-M   'P 1'
#
loop_
_entity.id
_entity.type
_entity.pdbx_description
1 polymer ?
#
loop_
_entity_poly.entity_id
_entity_poly.type
_entity_poly.pdbx_seq_one_letter_code
_entity_poly.pdbx_strand_id
1 'polypeptide(L)'
;LCDGYIDYKEKINGVMNTDEMNCERWQCDNQYTRCDGIWNCPNGTDEARCFHRVCRGIIGHPCLLRNTTEFICLPLQYSNDGIVHCYGATDELSFCQKQFGEETSFLCLANNIDDHELANQ
;
A
#
# COMPACT_ATOMS: atom_id res chain seq x y z
N LEU A 1 -1.49 11.15 -7.83
CA LEU A 1 -1.25 10.03 -6.91
C LEU A 1 -1.24 10.61 -5.52
N CYS A 2 -1.60 9.81 -4.53
CA CYS A 2 -1.58 10.19 -3.12
C CYS A 2 -0.86 9.10 -2.34
N ASP A 3 0.29 8.72 -2.88
CA ASP A 3 1.07 7.55 -2.47
C ASP A 3 2.13 7.91 -1.44
N GLY A 4 2.18 9.17 -0.99
CA GLY A 4 3.15 9.68 -0.02
C GLY A 4 4.46 10.18 -0.65
N TYR A 5 4.65 10.06 -1.97
CA TYR A 5 5.82 10.54 -2.68
C TYR A 5 5.49 11.75 -3.54
N ILE A 6 6.37 12.76 -3.51
CA ILE A 6 6.23 13.92 -4.40
C ILE A 6 6.95 13.62 -5.70
N ASP A 7 6.26 13.05 -6.69
CA ASP A 7 6.80 12.83 -8.03
C ASP A 7 6.75 14.11 -8.85
N TYR A 8 5.71 14.93 -8.62
CA TYR A 8 5.50 16.17 -9.33
C TYR A 8 5.34 17.37 -8.39
N LYS A 9 6.07 18.44 -8.69
CA LYS A 9 5.91 19.73 -8.00
C LYS A 9 6.02 20.90 -8.96
N GLU A 10 5.09 21.84 -8.87
CA GLU A 10 5.07 23.05 -9.68
C GLU A 10 4.61 24.26 -8.88
N LYS A 11 5.18 25.44 -9.19
CA LYS A 11 4.78 26.70 -8.58
C LYS A 11 3.77 27.44 -9.46
N ILE A 12 2.51 27.44 -9.07
CA ILE A 12 1.42 28.14 -9.78
C ILE A 12 0.94 29.29 -8.89
N ASN A 13 0.93 30.52 -9.42
CA ASN A 13 0.52 31.73 -8.69
C ASN A 13 1.24 31.93 -7.34
N GLY A 14 2.50 31.53 -7.26
CA GLY A 14 3.28 31.64 -6.03
C GLY A 14 3.07 30.51 -5.01
N VAL A 15 2.08 29.64 -5.22
CA VAL A 15 1.80 28.46 -4.39
C VAL A 15 2.52 27.25 -4.98
N MET A 16 3.22 26.50 -4.13
CA MET A 16 3.77 25.19 -4.51
C MET A 16 2.64 24.16 -4.49
N ASN A 17 2.38 23.55 -5.63
CA ASN A 17 1.44 22.46 -5.78
C ASN A 17 2.23 21.17 -6.00
N THR A 18 1.79 20.09 -5.37
CA THR A 18 2.31 18.75 -5.59
C THR A 18 1.16 17.83 -5.96
N ASP A 19 1.49 16.70 -6.56
CA ASP A 19 0.59 15.54 -6.70
C ASP A 19 0.00 15.07 -5.36
N GLU A 20 0.75 15.17 -4.27
CA GLU A 20 0.30 14.81 -2.91
C GLU A 20 -0.63 15.85 -2.22
N MET A 21 -1.04 16.93 -2.90
CA MET A 21 -1.93 17.94 -2.32
C MET A 21 -3.41 17.73 -2.68
N ASN A 22 -4.29 18.03 -1.74
CA ASN A 22 -5.75 17.95 -1.90
C ASN A 22 -6.26 16.54 -2.28
N CYS A 23 -5.65 15.48 -1.76
CA CYS A 23 -6.05 14.09 -2.00
C CYS A 23 -7.54 13.81 -1.77
N GLU A 24 -8.19 14.52 -0.84
CA GLU A 24 -9.64 14.40 -0.63
C GLU A 24 -10.48 14.82 -1.86
N ARG A 25 -9.93 15.66 -2.74
CA ARG A 25 -10.56 16.09 -3.99
C ARG A 25 -10.24 15.18 -5.17
N TRP A 26 -9.18 14.38 -5.06
CA TRP A 26 -8.71 13.47 -6.11
C TRP A 26 -8.97 12.04 -5.67
N GLN A 27 -10.06 11.43 -6.15
CA GLN A 27 -10.37 10.03 -5.83
C GLN A 27 -9.18 9.14 -6.20
N CYS A 28 -8.56 8.51 -5.20
CA CYS A 28 -7.40 7.64 -5.38
C CYS A 28 -7.77 6.31 -6.03
N ASP A 29 -9.01 5.81 -5.87
CA ASP A 29 -9.57 4.68 -6.63
C ASP A 29 -10.43 5.24 -7.77
N ASN A 30 -9.85 5.30 -8.97
CA ASN A 30 -10.51 5.74 -10.19
C ASN A 30 -10.09 4.88 -11.39
N GLN A 31 -10.66 5.12 -12.57
CA GLN A 31 -10.40 4.29 -13.75
C GLN A 31 -8.92 4.23 -14.22
N TYR A 32 -8.08 5.16 -13.78
CA TYR A 32 -6.66 5.22 -14.14
C TYR A 32 -5.76 4.58 -13.09
N THR A 33 -6.19 4.56 -11.83
CA THR A 33 -5.41 4.07 -10.68
C THR A 33 -5.89 2.71 -10.18
N ARG A 34 -7.10 2.28 -10.56
CA ARG A 34 -7.66 1.02 -10.13
C ARG A 34 -6.94 -0.16 -10.79
N CYS A 35 -6.41 -1.06 -9.97
CA CYS A 35 -5.71 -2.28 -10.41
C CYS A 35 -4.53 -2.00 -11.35
N ASP A 36 -3.83 -0.88 -11.14
CA ASP A 36 -2.64 -0.50 -11.92
C ASP A 36 -1.34 -1.08 -11.32
N GLY A 37 -1.45 -1.71 -10.13
CA GLY A 37 -0.35 -2.32 -9.41
C GLY A 37 0.39 -1.37 -8.46
N ILE A 38 -0.10 -0.14 -8.30
CA ILE A 38 0.46 0.88 -7.42
C ILE A 38 -0.57 1.17 -6.32
N TRP A 39 -0.13 1.30 -5.07
CA TRP A 39 -1.00 1.75 -3.97
C TRP A 39 -1.13 3.27 -4.00
N ASN A 40 -2.09 3.75 -4.78
CA ASN A 40 -2.44 5.16 -4.86
C ASN A 40 -3.32 5.60 -3.69
N CYS A 41 -4.05 4.67 -3.07
CA CYS A 41 -4.82 4.93 -1.86
C CYS A 41 -4.03 4.57 -0.59
N PRO A 42 -4.14 5.35 0.49
CA PRO A 42 -3.48 5.05 1.78
C PRO A 42 -3.88 3.71 2.42
N ASN A 43 -4.91 3.04 1.93
CA ASN A 43 -5.34 1.72 2.41
C ASN A 43 -5.31 0.67 1.29
N GLY A 44 -4.72 0.98 0.14
CA GLY A 44 -4.63 0.07 -1.01
C GLY A 44 -5.97 -0.31 -1.65
N THR A 45 -7.05 0.45 -1.43
CA THR A 45 -8.40 0.12 -1.95
C THR A 45 -8.45 0.09 -3.48
N ASP A 46 -7.66 0.93 -4.14
CA ASP A 46 -7.51 0.97 -5.59
C ASP A 46 -6.96 -0.35 -6.16
N GLU A 47 -6.16 -1.08 -5.38
CA GLU A 47 -5.65 -2.41 -5.70
C GLU A 47 -6.50 -3.56 -5.13
N ALA A 48 -7.61 -3.23 -4.46
CA ALA A 48 -8.54 -4.23 -3.96
C ALA A 48 -9.54 -4.68 -5.03
N ARG A 49 -9.99 -5.94 -4.93
CA ARG A 49 -10.95 -6.57 -5.87
C ARG A 49 -10.42 -6.67 -7.30
N CYS A 50 -9.11 -6.74 -7.46
CA CYS A 50 -8.47 -6.89 -8.76
C CYS A 50 -8.40 -8.37 -9.16
N PHE A 51 -8.57 -8.66 -10.45
CA PHE A 51 -8.40 -10.02 -10.98
C PHE A 51 -6.92 -10.32 -11.22
N HIS A 52 -6.19 -10.55 -10.13
CA HIS A 52 -4.83 -11.08 -10.17
C HIS A 52 -4.79 -12.56 -9.79
N ARG A 53 -3.66 -13.23 -10.08
CA ARG A 53 -3.50 -14.68 -9.90
C ARG A 53 -3.76 -15.15 -8.45
N VAL A 54 -3.46 -14.28 -7.48
CA VAL A 54 -3.53 -14.57 -6.03
C VAL A 54 -4.96 -14.36 -5.48
N CYS A 55 -5.52 -13.16 -5.51
CA CYS A 55 -6.85 -12.89 -4.93
C CYS A 55 -8.02 -13.24 -5.85
N ARG A 56 -7.83 -13.36 -7.16
CA ARG A 56 -8.88 -13.76 -8.12
C ARG A 56 -10.19 -12.94 -7.98
N GLY A 57 -10.09 -11.64 -7.72
CA GLY A 57 -11.24 -10.74 -7.55
C GLY A 57 -11.79 -10.64 -6.12
N ILE A 58 -11.19 -11.33 -5.14
CA ILE A 58 -11.49 -11.16 -3.71
C ILE A 58 -11.00 -9.78 -3.22
N ILE A 59 -11.68 -9.24 -2.20
CA ILE A 59 -11.31 -7.98 -1.54
C ILE A 59 -10.05 -8.20 -0.70
N GLY A 60 -8.91 -7.81 -1.24
CA GLY A 60 -7.62 -7.91 -0.57
C GLY A 60 -6.50 -7.59 -1.53
N HIS A 61 -5.28 -7.80 -1.08
CA HIS A 61 -4.08 -7.61 -1.89
C HIS A 61 -3.15 -8.83 -1.80
N PRO A 62 -2.28 -9.06 -2.81
CA PRO A 62 -1.27 -10.11 -2.72
C PRO A 62 -0.34 -9.86 -1.53
N CYS A 63 -0.06 -10.91 -0.78
CA CYS A 63 0.85 -10.88 0.35
C CYS A 63 1.70 -12.15 0.34
N LEU A 64 3.01 -12.00 0.47
CA LEU A 64 3.92 -13.12 0.66
C LEU A 64 4.13 -13.32 2.17
N LEU A 65 3.70 -14.45 2.72
CA LEU A 65 3.90 -14.73 4.15
C LEU A 65 5.38 -14.95 4.46
N ARG A 66 5.86 -14.35 5.57
CA ARG A 66 7.28 -14.46 5.99
C ARG A 66 7.69 -15.87 6.41
N ASN A 67 6.78 -16.59 7.05
CA ASN A 67 7.04 -17.90 7.64
C ASN A 67 6.99 -19.05 6.59
N THR A 68 6.00 -19.04 5.70
CA THR A 68 5.76 -20.13 4.73
C THR A 68 6.25 -19.83 3.33
N THR A 69 6.55 -18.56 3.00
CA THR A 69 6.83 -18.09 1.63
C THR A 69 5.69 -18.38 0.65
N GLU A 70 4.47 -18.52 1.15
CA GLU A 70 3.27 -18.70 0.33
C GLU A 70 2.61 -17.36 0.03
N PHE A 71 2.00 -17.26 -1.15
CA PHE A 71 1.17 -16.11 -1.51
C PHE A 71 -0.25 -16.31 -0.99
N ILE A 72 -0.68 -15.39 -0.13
CA ILE A 72 -2.07 -15.27 0.30
C ILE A 72 -2.71 -14.00 -0.28
N CYS A 73 -4.03 -13.99 -0.30
CA CYS A 73 -4.79 -12.76 -0.48
C CYS A 73 -5.04 -12.16 0.92
N LEU A 74 -4.26 -11.17 1.32
CA LEU A 74 -4.45 -10.53 2.61
C LEU A 74 -5.73 -9.65 2.57
N PRO A 75 -6.69 -9.85 3.49
CA PRO A 75 -7.87 -9.00 3.54
C PRO A 75 -7.52 -7.52 3.73
N LEU A 76 -8.26 -6.65 3.04
CA LEU A 76 -8.02 -5.19 3.02
C LEU A 76 -7.99 -4.52 4.41
N GLN A 77 -8.63 -5.12 5.41
CA GLN A 77 -8.64 -4.59 6.79
C GLN A 77 -7.28 -4.67 7.48
N TYR A 78 -6.37 -5.50 6.99
CA TYR A 78 -4.99 -5.64 7.48
C TYR A 78 -4.00 -4.80 6.66
N SER A 79 -4.50 -3.94 5.77
CA SER A 79 -3.66 -2.99 5.04
C SER A 79 -3.50 -1.70 5.85
N ASN A 80 -2.26 -1.34 6.15
CA ASN A 80 -1.88 -0.17 6.95
C ASN A 80 -2.55 -0.16 8.33
N ASP A 81 -2.68 -1.33 8.96
CA ASP A 81 -3.21 -1.49 10.32
C ASP A 81 -2.13 -1.33 11.42
N GLY A 82 -0.88 -1.12 11.01
CA GLY A 82 0.27 -0.93 11.88
C GLY A 82 0.97 -2.22 12.29
N ILE A 83 0.53 -3.36 11.78
CA ILE A 83 1.13 -4.68 12.03
C ILE A 83 1.65 -5.23 10.72
N VAL A 84 2.92 -5.64 10.68
CA VAL A 84 3.47 -6.23 9.46
C VAL A 84 3.08 -7.70 9.38
N HIS A 85 2.27 -8.05 8.39
CA HIS A 85 1.90 -9.42 8.02
C HIS A 85 2.71 -9.94 6.83
N CYS A 86 3.04 -9.07 5.88
CA CYS A 86 3.68 -9.49 4.63
C CYS A 86 5.20 -9.34 4.67
N TYR A 87 5.88 -10.17 3.88
CA TYR A 87 7.29 -10.02 3.61
C TYR A 87 7.56 -8.65 3.00
N GLY A 88 8.60 -7.96 3.48
CA GLY A 88 8.91 -6.59 3.08
C GLY A 88 7.93 -5.54 3.59
N ALA A 89 6.95 -5.93 4.44
CA ALA A 89 5.89 -5.05 4.94
C ALA A 89 5.08 -4.37 3.83
N THR A 90 4.81 -5.10 2.76
CA THR A 90 4.01 -4.60 1.63
C THR A 90 2.57 -4.27 2.01
N ASP A 91 2.08 -4.80 3.13
CA ASP A 91 0.79 -4.45 3.72
C ASP A 91 0.81 -3.11 4.48
N GLU A 92 1.99 -2.60 4.85
CA GLU A 92 2.18 -1.45 5.76
C GLU A 92 2.92 -0.28 5.08
N LEU A 93 2.61 -0.03 3.81
CA LEU A 93 3.29 0.98 2.98
C LEU A 93 3.37 2.36 3.65
N SER A 94 2.26 2.86 4.21
CA SER A 94 2.20 4.18 4.83
C SER A 94 3.07 4.28 6.09
N PHE A 95 3.21 3.16 6.81
CA PHE A 95 4.07 3.06 7.98
C PHE A 95 5.55 3.05 7.58
N CYS A 96 5.90 2.24 6.58
CA CYS A 96 7.27 2.12 6.08
C CYS A 96 7.80 3.43 5.49
N GLN A 97 6.96 4.15 4.73
CA GLN A 97 7.27 5.48 4.20
C GLN A 97 7.61 6.48 5.32
N LYS A 98 6.81 6.51 6.39
CA LYS A 98 7.06 7.41 7.53
C LYS A 98 8.34 7.07 8.28
N GLN A 99 8.66 5.78 8.39
CA GLN A 99 9.80 5.34 9.18
C GLN A 99 11.14 5.48 8.45
N PHE A 100 11.17 5.36 7.11
CA PHE A 100 12.41 5.33 6.32
C PHE A 100 12.57 6.49 5.31
N GLY A 101 11.55 7.31 5.06
CA GLY A 101 11.65 8.46 4.15
C GLY A 101 12.02 8.07 2.70
N GLU A 102 12.79 8.92 2.02
CA GLU A 102 13.34 8.66 0.67
C GLU A 102 14.46 7.60 0.64
N GLU A 103 14.91 7.07 1.79
CA GLU A 103 15.93 6.03 1.77
C GLU A 103 15.33 4.72 1.25
N THR A 104 15.81 4.33 0.07
CA THR A 104 15.40 3.15 -0.71
C THR A 104 15.82 1.83 -0.05
N SER A 105 15.39 1.59 1.18
CA SER A 105 15.48 0.26 1.77
C SER A 105 14.27 -0.55 1.28
N PHE A 106 14.54 -1.62 0.53
CA PHE A 106 13.55 -2.65 0.20
C PHE A 106 13.08 -3.43 1.45
N LEU A 107 13.73 -3.20 2.59
CA LEU A 107 13.45 -3.85 3.85
C LEU A 107 12.88 -2.82 4.83
N CYS A 108 11.56 -2.86 5.01
CA CYS A 108 10.91 -2.16 6.11
C CYS A 108 11.08 -2.99 7.38
N LEU A 109 11.93 -2.50 8.29
CA LEU A 109 12.16 -3.11 9.60
C LEU A 109 11.14 -2.54 10.59
N ALA A 110 9.95 -3.13 10.65
CA ALA A 110 8.99 -2.83 11.70
C ALA A 110 9.38 -3.57 13.00
N ASN A 111 9.32 -2.85 14.13
CA ASN A 111 9.61 -3.42 15.46
C ASN A 111 8.43 -4.21 16.06
N ASN A 112 7.25 -4.16 15.43
CA ASN A 112 6.06 -4.93 15.79
C ASN A 112 5.79 -5.97 14.70
N ILE A 113 6.49 -7.10 14.83
CA ILE A 113 6.25 -8.31 14.03
C ILE A 113 5.24 -9.12 14.85
N ASP A 114 3.99 -9.18 14.39
CA ASP A 114 3.06 -10.17 14.91
C ASP A 114 2.98 -11.30 13.88
N ASP A 115 3.57 -12.45 14.21
CA ASP A 115 3.50 -13.66 13.40
C ASP A 115 2.15 -14.34 13.65
N HIS A 116 1.06 -13.64 13.34
CA HIS A 116 -0.27 -14.22 13.46
C HIS A 116 -0.48 -15.23 12.31
N GLU A 117 -0.76 -16.49 12.67
CA GLU A 117 -1.21 -17.52 11.74
C GLU A 117 -2.52 -17.08 11.07
N LEU A 118 -2.42 -16.38 9.94
CA LEU A 118 -3.53 -16.09 9.03
C LEU A 118 -3.95 -17.31 8.18
N ALA A 119 -3.31 -18.46 8.40
CA ALA A 119 -3.70 -19.73 7.83
C ALA A 119 -4.83 -20.35 8.68
N ASN A 120 -6.08 -19.88 8.50
CA ASN A 120 -7.32 -20.65 8.67
C ASN A 120 -8.55 -19.72 8.58
N GLN A 121 -9.04 -19.45 7.36
CA GLN A 121 -10.45 -19.19 7.06
C GLN A 121 -10.72 -19.26 5.56
#